data_AF-A0A661YXI5-F1
#
_entry.id   AF-A0A661YXI5-F1
#
_cell.length_a   1.000
_cell.length_b   1.000
_cell.length_c   1.000
_cell.angle_alpha   90.00
_cell.angle_beta   90.00
_cell.angle_gamma   90.00
#
_symmetry.space_group_name_H-M   'P 1'
#
loop_
_entity.id
_entity.type
_entity.pdbx_description
1 polymer ?
#
loop_
_entity_poly.entity_id
_entity_poly.type
_entity_poly.pdbx_seq_one_letter_code
_entity_poly.pdbx_strand_id
1 'polypeptide(L)'
;MDISLYFEPINTEYFLYHQFEETRRYGNIIPRYDEQGVFPDLSKAKIALIGVGEERNAINNNGCGKGMDNIRNYFYSLFAGDYNVEIVDLGNIRIGHDVKDTYYALTTVTAYLLENSIVPIIIGGSQDLTFANYQAYENLGQIINIVSVDNQFDLGENENDLNAKSYLSKIILHQPNYLFNYTNLGYQTYFVNPSAVKLMKNLFFDTYRLGNVRAKMQEVEPMVRNADMISIDISAIRQSDAPGNANATPNGFYGEELCQITRYAGLSDKLSSIGFYEYNPEMDANGQTAHLIAQMMWYFIDGFYSRLSDFPVNKKSREYKKFMVKLSDREDELVFFKSKKSDRWWMEVDCAATVKAKYERHYLVPCSQTDYEYALEDDDIPDRWWQAYQKLM
;
A
#
# COMPACT_ATOMS: atom_id res chain seq x y z
N MET A 1 13.42 -6.36 20.97
CA MET A 1 12.28 -7.30 20.93
C MET A 1 12.67 -8.44 20.03
N ASP A 2 12.45 -9.69 20.46
CA ASP A 2 12.71 -10.85 19.61
C ASP A 2 11.43 -11.20 18.84
N ILE A 3 11.35 -10.76 17.58
CA ILE A 3 10.18 -11.00 16.74
C ILE A 3 10.14 -12.42 16.15
N SER A 4 11.24 -13.18 16.22
CA SER A 4 11.31 -14.53 15.62
C SER A 4 10.28 -15.51 16.21
N LEU A 5 9.86 -15.26 17.45
CA LEU A 5 8.87 -16.06 18.17
C LEU A 5 7.47 -16.03 17.51
N TYR A 6 7.17 -14.99 16.74
CA TYR A 6 5.91 -14.88 16.01
C TYR A 6 5.88 -15.66 14.71
N PHE A 7 7.02 -16.20 14.26
CA PHE A 7 7.15 -16.79 12.94
C PHE A 7 7.26 -18.31 12.96
N GLU A 8 6.73 -18.91 11.91
CA GLU A 8 7.00 -20.28 11.47
C GLU A 8 7.78 -20.25 10.14
N PRO A 9 8.68 -21.23 9.94
CA PRO A 9 9.49 -21.29 8.73
C PRO A 9 8.64 -21.59 7.50
N ILE A 10 9.08 -21.11 6.33
CA ILE A 10 8.48 -21.49 5.04
C ILE A 10 8.96 -22.86 4.60
N ASN A 11 8.05 -23.65 4.03
CA ASN A 11 8.40 -24.90 3.37
C ASN A 11 8.81 -24.59 1.92
N THR A 12 10.09 -24.82 1.61
CA THR A 12 10.63 -24.55 0.26
C THR A 12 10.78 -25.80 -0.60
N GLU A 13 10.38 -26.97 -0.09
CA GLU A 13 10.54 -28.28 -0.76
C GLU A 13 9.87 -28.30 -2.15
N TYR A 14 8.74 -27.60 -2.28
CA TYR A 14 7.90 -27.60 -3.48
C TYR A 14 8.12 -26.39 -4.40
N PHE A 15 9.11 -25.53 -4.10
CA PHE A 15 9.29 -24.33 -4.91
C PHE A 15 10.02 -24.67 -6.22
N LEU A 16 9.49 -24.14 -7.32
CA LEU A 16 9.89 -24.39 -8.71
C LEU A 16 11.23 -23.73 -9.08
N TYR A 17 11.86 -22.95 -8.19
CA TYR A 17 13.15 -22.36 -8.50
C TYR A 17 14.22 -23.45 -8.45
N HIS A 18 14.94 -23.62 -9.57
CA HIS A 18 16.08 -24.53 -9.62
C HIS A 18 17.16 -24.02 -8.65
N GLN A 19 17.17 -24.55 -7.42
CA GLN A 19 18.11 -24.25 -6.32
C GLN A 19 19.60 -24.37 -6.69
N PHE A 20 19.92 -24.77 -7.92
CA PHE A 20 21.24 -25.19 -8.37
C PHE A 20 21.83 -24.33 -9.51
N GLU A 21 21.16 -23.26 -9.95
CA GLU A 21 21.75 -22.31 -10.90
C GLU A 21 22.23 -21.05 -10.17
N GLU A 22 23.53 -20.71 -10.25
CA GLU A 22 24.15 -19.46 -9.76
C GLU A 22 23.59 -18.23 -10.49
N THR A 23 22.32 -17.95 -10.28
CA THR A 23 21.56 -16.89 -10.92
C THR A 23 21.13 -15.86 -9.89
N ARG A 24 21.03 -14.59 -10.29
CA ARG A 24 20.46 -13.50 -9.47
C ARG A 24 18.94 -13.61 -9.32
N ARG A 25 18.39 -14.82 -9.16
CA ARG A 25 16.98 -15.02 -8.82
C ARG A 25 16.77 -14.72 -7.34
N TYR A 26 15.62 -14.16 -6.98
CA TYR A 26 15.32 -13.83 -5.59
C TYR A 26 15.43 -15.04 -4.65
N GLY A 27 14.99 -16.22 -5.11
CA GLY A 27 15.11 -17.47 -4.37
C GLY A 27 16.55 -17.84 -4.01
N ASN A 28 17.55 -17.36 -4.75
CA ASN A 28 18.96 -17.69 -4.48
C ASN A 28 19.67 -16.67 -3.60
N ILE A 29 19.16 -15.43 -3.51
CA ILE A 29 19.89 -14.30 -2.92
C ILE A 29 19.19 -13.67 -1.72
N ILE A 30 17.90 -13.94 -1.50
CA ILE A 30 17.16 -13.47 -0.32
C ILE A 30 17.41 -14.43 0.84
N PRO A 31 18.02 -13.99 1.96
CA PRO A 31 18.03 -14.75 3.20
C PRO A 31 16.58 -14.96 3.70
N ARG A 32 16.26 -16.19 4.10
CA ARG A 32 14.90 -16.57 4.48
C ARG A 32 14.88 -17.42 5.74
N TYR A 33 13.78 -17.33 6.47
CA TYR A 33 13.46 -18.27 7.54
C TYR A 33 12.74 -19.50 6.97
N ASP A 34 13.48 -20.55 6.64
CA ASP A 34 12.96 -21.82 6.14
C ASP A 34 13.21 -22.97 7.15
N GLU A 35 12.81 -24.19 6.78
CA GLU A 35 12.90 -25.39 7.62
C GLU A 35 14.33 -25.72 8.09
N GLN A 36 15.36 -25.10 7.52
CA GLN A 36 16.76 -25.24 7.94
C GLN A 36 17.07 -24.40 9.19
N GLY A 37 16.13 -23.54 9.61
CA GLY A 37 15.99 -23.12 11.01
C GLY A 37 16.76 -21.87 11.43
N VAL A 38 17.26 -21.05 10.50
CA VAL A 38 17.96 -19.80 10.83
C VAL A 38 17.09 -18.60 10.51
N PHE A 39 16.69 -17.85 11.54
CA PHE A 39 15.98 -16.59 11.35
C PHE A 39 16.94 -15.53 10.76
N PRO A 40 16.57 -14.82 9.67
CA PRO A 40 17.45 -13.87 9.00
C PRO A 40 17.94 -12.70 9.88
N ASP A 41 19.18 -12.25 9.65
CA ASP A 41 19.67 -10.99 10.22
C ASP A 41 19.02 -9.79 9.52
N LEU A 42 18.46 -8.88 10.32
CA LEU A 42 17.74 -7.69 9.86
C LEU A 42 18.63 -6.44 9.77
N SER A 43 19.89 -6.51 10.22
CA SER A 43 20.77 -5.34 10.35
C SER A 43 20.99 -4.55 9.04
N LYS A 44 20.94 -5.24 7.90
CA LYS A 44 21.06 -4.64 6.56
C LYS A 44 19.76 -4.62 5.78
N ALA A 45 18.68 -5.20 6.30
CA ALA A 45 17.43 -5.31 5.57
C ALA A 45 16.81 -3.92 5.32
N LYS A 46 16.24 -3.75 4.13
CA LYS A 46 15.42 -2.60 3.74
C LYS A 46 13.98 -3.00 3.46
N ILE A 47 13.77 -4.25 3.05
CA ILE A 47 12.46 -4.84 2.81
C ILE A 47 12.39 -6.18 3.54
N ALA A 48 11.24 -6.47 4.14
CA ALA A 48 10.95 -7.77 4.74
C ALA A 48 9.67 -8.37 4.15
N LEU A 49 9.72 -9.62 3.70
CA LEU A 49 8.54 -10.38 3.30
C LEU A 49 7.93 -11.04 4.54
N ILE A 50 6.61 -10.94 4.68
CA ILE A 50 5.85 -11.57 5.76
C ILE A 50 4.62 -12.25 5.16
N GLY A 51 4.46 -13.55 5.41
CA GLY A 51 3.20 -14.25 5.12
C GLY A 51 2.26 -14.23 6.32
N VAL A 52 0.96 -14.06 6.11
CA VAL A 52 -0.03 -14.07 7.19
C VAL A 52 -1.27 -14.85 6.75
N GLY A 53 -1.36 -16.12 7.14
CA GLY A 53 -2.43 -17.03 6.72
C GLY A 53 -3.75 -16.90 7.48
N GLU A 54 -4.06 -15.72 8.01
CA GLU A 54 -5.34 -15.48 8.69
C GLU A 54 -6.44 -15.31 7.66
N GLU A 55 -7.54 -16.05 7.83
CA GLU A 55 -8.68 -16.03 6.92
C GLU A 55 -10.02 -16.13 7.66
N ARG A 56 -10.03 -16.25 8.99
CA ARG A 56 -11.28 -16.51 9.75
C ARG A 56 -12.32 -15.40 9.60
N ASN A 57 -11.87 -14.22 9.17
CA ASN A 57 -12.67 -13.03 8.91
C ASN A 57 -12.81 -12.72 7.40
N ALA A 58 -12.41 -13.65 6.53
CA ALA A 58 -12.71 -13.61 5.11
C ALA A 58 -14.22 -13.74 4.87
N ILE A 59 -14.74 -13.06 3.84
CA ILE A 59 -16.14 -13.17 3.43
C ILE A 59 -16.20 -13.83 2.05
N ASN A 60 -16.82 -15.01 1.99
CA ASN A 60 -16.98 -15.81 0.76
C ASN A 60 -15.66 -16.19 0.07
N ASN A 61 -14.52 -16.18 0.77
CA ASN A 61 -13.20 -16.46 0.20
C ASN A 61 -12.36 -17.44 1.05
N ASN A 62 -13.01 -18.43 1.67
CA ASN A 62 -12.31 -19.47 2.43
C ASN A 62 -11.23 -20.15 1.58
N GLY A 63 -10.04 -20.35 2.14
CA GLY A 63 -8.86 -20.83 1.44
C GLY A 63 -7.82 -19.74 1.18
N CYS A 64 -8.17 -18.45 1.31
CA CYS A 64 -7.23 -17.34 1.08
C CYS A 64 -6.05 -17.33 2.07
N GLY A 65 -6.18 -17.93 3.25
CA GLY A 65 -5.08 -18.07 4.22
C GLY A 65 -3.97 -19.05 3.80
N LYS A 66 -4.12 -19.76 2.68
CA LYS A 66 -3.18 -20.80 2.23
C LYS A 66 -2.29 -20.36 1.06
N GLY A 67 -2.41 -19.12 0.60
CA GLY A 67 -1.83 -18.67 -0.67
C GLY A 67 -0.38 -18.16 -0.63
N MET A 68 0.19 -17.89 0.55
CA MET A 68 1.46 -17.17 0.65
C MET A 68 2.62 -17.90 -0.04
N ASP A 69 2.69 -19.21 0.12
CA ASP A 69 3.78 -20.01 -0.44
C ASP A 69 3.62 -20.20 -1.97
N ASN A 70 2.39 -20.22 -2.48
CA ASN A 70 2.14 -20.19 -3.92
C ASN A 70 2.68 -18.91 -4.56
N ILE A 71 2.51 -17.75 -3.90
CA ILE A 71 3.07 -16.48 -4.37
C ILE A 71 4.59 -16.52 -4.31
N ARG A 72 5.17 -16.96 -3.18
CA ARG A 72 6.63 -17.10 -3.02
C ARG A 72 7.26 -17.98 -4.09
N ASN A 73 6.60 -19.10 -4.43
CA ASN A 73 7.06 -20.03 -5.45
C ASN A 73 7.36 -19.32 -6.80
N TYR A 74 6.45 -18.46 -7.24
CA TYR A 74 6.68 -17.65 -8.45
C TYR A 74 7.66 -16.51 -8.20
N PHE A 75 7.55 -15.80 -7.07
CA PHE A 75 8.41 -14.66 -6.76
C PHE A 75 9.89 -15.04 -6.68
N TYR A 76 10.22 -16.16 -6.04
CA TYR A 76 11.60 -16.66 -5.92
C TYR A 76 12.20 -17.05 -7.26
N SER A 77 11.36 -17.38 -8.24
CA SER A 77 11.79 -17.69 -9.60
C SER A 77 12.13 -16.44 -10.42
N LEU A 78 11.76 -15.23 -9.98
CA LEU A 78 12.05 -14.00 -10.72
C LEU A 78 13.51 -13.56 -10.53
N PHE A 79 14.11 -13.04 -11.60
CA PHE A 79 15.43 -12.39 -11.54
C PHE A 79 15.31 -11.03 -10.86
N ALA A 80 16.21 -10.75 -9.92
CA ALA A 80 16.37 -9.41 -9.37
C ALA A 80 16.88 -8.45 -10.44
N GLY A 81 16.48 -7.18 -10.32
CA GLY A 81 17.05 -6.09 -11.13
C GLY A 81 18.49 -5.78 -10.74
N ASP A 82 19.06 -4.74 -11.35
CA ASP A 82 20.46 -4.37 -11.12
C ASP A 82 20.66 -3.49 -9.89
N TYR A 83 20.41 -4.07 -8.71
CA TYR A 83 20.60 -3.45 -7.40
C TYR A 83 21.13 -4.44 -6.38
N ASN A 84 21.69 -3.92 -5.29
CA ASN A 84 22.06 -4.74 -4.13
C ASN A 84 20.80 -5.17 -3.38
N VAL A 85 20.55 -6.48 -3.28
CA VAL A 85 19.33 -7.02 -2.67
C VAL A 85 19.48 -7.04 -1.16
N GLU A 86 18.86 -6.07 -0.50
CA GLU A 86 18.74 -5.93 0.95
C GLU A 86 17.34 -6.35 1.42
N ILE A 87 16.93 -7.56 1.02
CA ILE A 87 15.60 -8.12 1.29
C ILE A 87 15.75 -9.38 2.13
N VAL A 88 14.87 -9.57 3.10
CA VAL A 88 14.76 -10.80 3.90
C VAL A 88 13.34 -11.38 3.81
N ASP A 89 13.20 -12.69 3.91
CA ASP A 89 11.89 -13.34 4.08
C ASP A 89 11.80 -13.90 5.50
N LEU A 90 10.90 -13.33 6.30
CA LEU A 90 10.78 -13.68 7.71
C LEU A 90 9.94 -14.96 7.93
N GLY A 91 9.36 -15.50 6.87
CA GLY A 91 8.47 -16.64 6.92
C GLY A 91 7.00 -16.24 7.13
N ASN A 92 6.25 -17.09 7.82
CA ASN A 92 4.82 -16.88 8.06
C ASN A 92 4.57 -16.52 9.51
N ILE A 93 3.69 -15.55 9.79
CA ILE A 93 3.19 -15.31 11.14
C ILE A 93 2.36 -16.52 11.56
N ARG A 94 2.66 -17.05 12.74
CA ARG A 94 1.89 -18.12 13.37
C ARG A 94 0.47 -17.64 13.62
N ILE A 95 -0.50 -18.42 13.14
CA ILE A 95 -1.90 -18.16 13.40
C ILE A 95 -2.18 -18.37 14.89
N GLY A 96 -2.67 -17.32 15.54
CA GLY A 96 -2.99 -17.35 16.95
C GLY A 96 -4.27 -18.12 17.25
N HIS A 97 -4.48 -18.47 18.53
CA HIS A 97 -5.68 -19.18 18.95
C HIS A 97 -6.94 -18.40 18.57
N ASP A 98 -6.95 -17.10 18.81
CA ASP A 98 -7.98 -16.17 18.36
C ASP A 98 -7.44 -15.24 17.27
N VAL A 99 -8.33 -14.68 16.44
CA VAL A 99 -7.95 -13.74 15.36
C VAL A 99 -7.19 -12.53 15.92
N LYS A 100 -7.59 -12.07 17.11
CA LYS A 100 -6.93 -10.96 17.82
C LYS A 100 -5.47 -11.25 18.17
N ASP A 101 -5.12 -12.52 18.41
CA ASP A 101 -3.74 -12.91 18.69
C ASP A 101 -2.89 -12.79 17.42
N THR A 102 -3.44 -13.21 16.27
CA THR A 102 -2.77 -13.02 14.97
C THR A 102 -2.61 -11.54 14.64
N TYR A 103 -3.64 -10.72 14.88
CA TYR A 103 -3.55 -9.27 14.70
C TYR A 103 -2.48 -8.66 15.61
N TYR A 104 -2.43 -9.05 16.88
CA TYR A 104 -1.41 -8.58 17.80
C TYR A 104 0.00 -8.92 17.31
N ALA A 105 0.21 -10.14 16.81
CA ALA A 105 1.48 -10.56 16.22
C ALA A 105 1.85 -9.71 14.99
N LEU A 106 0.93 -9.54 14.03
CA LEU A 106 1.16 -8.73 12.83
C LEU A 106 1.44 -7.26 13.18
N THR A 107 0.64 -6.66 14.05
CA THR A 107 0.82 -5.29 14.55
C THR A 107 2.20 -5.11 15.17
N THR A 108 2.60 -6.04 16.03
CA THR A 108 3.88 -6.00 16.75
C THR A 108 5.08 -6.12 15.80
N VAL A 109 5.04 -7.10 14.91
CA VAL A 109 6.08 -7.33 13.89
C VAL A 109 6.20 -6.12 12.98
N THR A 110 5.07 -5.60 12.50
CA THR A 110 5.04 -4.45 11.58
C THR A 110 5.60 -3.21 12.25
N ALA A 111 5.19 -2.92 13.50
CA ALA A 111 5.70 -1.78 14.26
C ALA A 111 7.22 -1.87 14.44
N TYR A 112 7.73 -3.05 14.80
CA TYR A 112 9.17 -3.29 14.93
C TYR A 112 9.93 -3.04 13.61
N LEU A 113 9.41 -3.49 12.48
CA LEU A 113 10.05 -3.27 11.18
C LEU A 113 10.04 -1.80 10.78
N LEU A 114 8.92 -1.10 10.99
CA LEU A 114 8.78 0.32 10.74
C LEU A 114 9.75 1.16 11.58
N GLU A 115 9.91 0.86 12.88
CA GLU A 115 10.91 1.51 13.76
C GLU A 115 12.34 1.35 13.24
N ASN A 116 12.64 0.21 12.63
CA ASN A 116 13.95 -0.09 12.04
C ASN A 116 14.07 0.36 10.58
N SER A 117 13.09 1.12 10.05
CA SER A 117 13.06 1.58 8.66
C SER A 117 13.13 0.44 7.62
N ILE A 118 12.53 -0.70 7.96
CA ILE A 118 12.37 -1.87 7.08
C ILE A 118 10.93 -1.87 6.57
N VAL A 119 10.73 -1.84 5.25
CA VAL A 119 9.40 -1.85 4.63
C VAL A 119 8.86 -3.28 4.61
N PRO A 120 7.76 -3.60 5.32
CA PRO A 120 7.11 -4.88 5.19
C PRO A 120 6.31 -4.96 3.89
N ILE A 121 6.52 -6.07 3.16
CA ILE A 121 5.63 -6.56 2.12
C ILE A 121 4.82 -7.70 2.75
N ILE A 122 3.55 -7.44 3.01
CA ILE A 122 2.64 -8.39 3.66
C ILE A 122 1.93 -9.19 2.57
N ILE A 123 2.11 -10.51 2.60
CA ILE A 123 1.39 -11.48 1.79
C ILE A 123 0.32 -12.07 2.69
N GLY A 124 -0.85 -11.45 2.71
CA GLY A 124 -1.92 -11.79 3.63
C GLY A 124 -2.94 -12.76 3.04
N GLY A 125 -3.72 -13.38 3.92
CA GLY A 125 -4.98 -14.03 3.60
C GLY A 125 -6.06 -12.96 3.42
N SER A 126 -6.92 -12.77 4.41
CA SER A 126 -8.04 -11.85 4.29
C SER A 126 -7.67 -10.37 4.51
N GLN A 127 -8.42 -9.46 3.88
CA GLN A 127 -8.08 -8.04 3.85
C GLN A 127 -8.27 -7.31 5.19
N ASP A 128 -8.98 -7.90 6.16
CA ASP A 128 -9.07 -7.37 7.52
C ASP A 128 -7.71 -7.22 8.22
N LEU A 129 -6.68 -7.93 7.75
CA LEU A 129 -5.29 -7.74 8.17
C LEU A 129 -4.77 -6.30 7.95
N THR A 130 -5.42 -5.54 7.05
CA THR A 130 -5.22 -4.10 6.89
C THR A 130 -5.42 -3.35 8.21
N PHE A 131 -6.37 -3.77 9.05
CA PHE A 131 -6.58 -3.17 10.37
C PHE A 131 -5.38 -3.38 11.29
N ALA A 132 -4.80 -4.58 11.33
CA ALA A 132 -3.60 -4.86 12.12
C ALA A 132 -2.37 -4.08 11.62
N ASN A 133 -2.21 -3.95 10.29
CA ASN A 133 -1.17 -3.09 9.71
C ASN A 133 -1.36 -1.62 10.15
N TYR A 134 -2.59 -1.09 10.11
CA TYR A 134 -2.92 0.25 10.62
C TYR A 134 -2.56 0.41 12.12
N GLN A 135 -2.88 -0.58 12.95
CA GLN A 135 -2.57 -0.54 14.39
C GLN A 135 -1.07 -0.46 14.67
N ALA A 136 -0.22 -0.95 13.76
CA ALA A 136 1.22 -0.78 13.90
C ALA A 136 1.63 0.69 13.89
N TYR A 137 1.00 1.52 13.05
CA TYR A 137 1.24 2.96 13.01
C TYR A 137 0.69 3.68 14.24
N GLU A 138 -0.46 3.25 14.75
CA GLU A 138 -0.99 3.71 16.04
C GLU A 138 0.02 3.48 17.17
N ASN A 139 0.64 2.30 17.25
CA ASN A 139 1.66 2.01 18.27
C ASN A 139 2.86 2.96 18.18
N LEU A 140 3.19 3.43 16.98
CA LEU A 140 4.26 4.40 16.74
C LEU A 140 3.82 5.86 16.93
N GLY A 141 2.53 6.09 17.21
CA GLY A 141 1.95 7.43 17.27
C GLY A 141 1.96 8.15 15.91
N GLN A 142 2.11 7.42 14.80
CA GLN A 142 2.26 7.98 13.48
C GLN A 142 0.89 8.14 12.80
N ILE A 143 0.55 9.38 12.47
CA ILE A 143 -0.59 9.69 11.62
C ILE A 143 -0.25 9.33 10.17
N ILE A 144 -1.16 8.66 9.46
CA ILE A 144 -0.91 8.09 8.14
C ILE A 144 -1.98 8.38 7.10
N ASN A 145 -1.57 8.28 5.84
CA ASN A 145 -2.44 8.14 4.69
C ASN A 145 -2.49 6.67 4.24
N ILE A 146 -3.69 6.14 4.04
CA ILE A 146 -3.92 4.80 3.49
C ILE A 146 -4.41 4.93 2.04
N VAL A 147 -3.80 4.17 1.13
CA VAL A 147 -4.38 3.90 -0.20
C VAL A 147 -4.87 2.45 -0.24
N SER A 148 -6.11 2.25 -0.65
CA SER A 148 -6.66 0.91 -0.92
C SER A 148 -6.93 0.77 -2.41
N VAL A 149 -6.42 -0.29 -3.03
CA VAL A 149 -6.74 -0.67 -4.41
C VAL A 149 -7.76 -1.80 -4.35
N ASP A 150 -9.01 -1.45 -4.69
CA ASP A 150 -10.18 -2.28 -4.38
C ASP A 150 -11.34 -1.95 -5.31
N ASN A 151 -12.23 -2.92 -5.58
CA ASN A 151 -13.46 -2.69 -6.33
C ASN A 151 -14.58 -2.08 -5.48
N GLN A 152 -14.40 -1.98 -4.16
CA GLN A 152 -15.34 -1.39 -3.19
C GLN A 152 -14.64 -0.74 -1.99
N PHE A 153 -15.38 -0.30 -0.97
CA PHE A 153 -14.81 0.45 0.17
C PHE A 153 -14.66 -0.36 1.46
N ASP A 154 -15.31 -1.52 1.57
CA ASP A 154 -15.30 -2.37 2.78
C ASP A 154 -15.69 -1.65 4.07
N LEU A 155 -16.80 -0.92 4.02
CA LEU A 155 -17.41 -0.27 5.18
C LEU A 155 -18.36 -1.20 5.97
N GLY A 156 -18.76 -2.33 5.39
CA GLY A 156 -19.69 -3.27 6.00
C GLY A 156 -21.10 -2.71 6.22
N GLU A 157 -21.99 -3.56 6.71
CA GLU A 157 -23.35 -3.17 7.14
C GLU A 157 -23.42 -2.94 8.66
N ASN A 158 -22.62 -3.68 9.43
CA ASN A 158 -22.51 -3.56 10.89
C ASN A 158 -21.14 -3.00 11.28
N GLU A 159 -21.12 -1.84 11.91
CA GLU A 159 -19.89 -1.14 12.32
C GLU A 159 -19.08 -1.87 13.42
N ASN A 160 -19.68 -2.84 14.11
CA ASN A 160 -19.06 -3.54 15.23
C ASN A 160 -18.22 -4.76 14.83
N ASP A 161 -18.52 -5.35 13.68
CA ASP A 161 -17.84 -6.56 13.22
C ASP A 161 -16.60 -6.16 12.41
N LEU A 162 -15.45 -6.72 12.75
CA LEU A 162 -14.22 -6.54 11.96
C LEU A 162 -14.05 -7.76 11.05
N ASN A 163 -14.21 -7.55 9.75
CA ASN A 163 -13.98 -8.56 8.72
C ASN A 163 -13.47 -7.92 7.41
N ALA A 164 -13.16 -8.75 6.42
CA ALA A 164 -12.61 -8.31 5.13
C ALA A 164 -13.48 -7.25 4.42
N LYS A 165 -14.77 -7.18 4.74
CA LYS A 165 -15.75 -6.26 4.14
C LYS A 165 -16.13 -5.08 5.04
N SER A 166 -15.54 -4.95 6.23
CA SER A 166 -15.86 -3.89 7.22
C SER A 166 -14.63 -3.26 7.89
N TYR A 167 -13.40 -3.67 7.54
CA TYR A 167 -12.18 -3.18 8.19
C TYR A 167 -12.03 -1.65 8.12
N LEU A 168 -12.48 -1.02 7.03
CA LEU A 168 -12.34 0.43 6.87
C LEU A 168 -13.20 1.18 7.89
N SER A 169 -14.44 0.74 8.11
CA SER A 169 -15.30 1.32 9.15
C SER A 169 -14.66 1.20 10.52
N LYS A 170 -13.99 0.07 10.79
CA LYS A 170 -13.27 -0.10 12.06
C LYS A 170 -12.13 0.90 12.23
N ILE A 171 -11.37 1.18 11.17
CA ILE A 171 -10.31 2.20 11.17
C ILE A 171 -10.90 3.60 11.40
N ILE A 172 -11.95 3.96 10.66
CA ILE A 172 -12.58 5.29 10.73
C ILE A 172 -13.13 5.59 12.14
N LEU A 173 -13.76 4.60 12.76
CA LEU A 173 -14.36 4.73 14.09
C LEU A 173 -13.38 4.52 15.23
N HIS A 174 -12.13 4.10 14.94
CA HIS A 174 -11.11 3.84 15.95
C HIS A 174 -10.70 5.13 16.67
N GLN A 175 -10.51 5.04 17.98
CA GLN A 175 -10.11 6.17 18.83
C GLN A 175 -8.96 5.75 19.76
N PRO A 176 -7.85 6.53 19.82
CA PRO A 176 -7.57 7.72 19.02
C PRO A 176 -7.35 7.42 17.53
N ASN A 177 -7.72 8.35 16.65
CA ASN A 177 -7.63 8.16 15.21
C ASN A 177 -6.27 8.64 14.65
N TYR A 178 -5.58 7.75 13.94
CA TYR A 178 -4.31 7.98 13.25
C TYR A 178 -4.45 8.01 11.72
N LEU A 179 -5.66 7.88 11.18
CA LEU A 179 -5.94 8.04 9.76
C LEU A 179 -6.14 9.53 9.43
N PHE A 180 -5.22 10.11 8.65
CA PHE A 180 -5.37 11.46 8.11
C PHE A 180 -6.13 11.47 6.78
N ASN A 181 -5.75 10.58 5.87
CA ASN A 181 -6.43 10.44 4.58
C ASN A 181 -6.62 8.98 4.21
N TYR A 182 -7.73 8.70 3.55
CA TYR A 182 -7.95 7.45 2.85
C TYR A 182 -8.22 7.73 1.38
N THR A 183 -7.61 6.94 0.51
CA THR A 183 -7.84 6.98 -0.92
C THR A 183 -8.22 5.58 -1.40
N ASN A 184 -9.40 5.44 -2.00
CA ASN A 184 -9.75 4.22 -2.72
C ASN A 184 -9.52 4.38 -4.22
N LEU A 185 -8.81 3.41 -4.80
CA LEU A 185 -8.52 3.31 -6.23
C LEU A 185 -9.24 2.12 -6.82
N GLY A 186 -10.18 2.38 -7.73
CA GLY A 186 -10.75 1.34 -8.56
C GLY A 186 -12.17 0.92 -8.20
N TYR A 187 -12.86 1.61 -7.28
CA TYR A 187 -14.22 1.20 -6.94
C TYR A 187 -15.14 1.19 -8.16
N GLN A 188 -16.11 0.29 -8.12
CA GLN A 188 -17.10 0.12 -9.15
C GLN A 188 -18.47 0.50 -8.57
N THR A 189 -19.14 1.48 -9.20
CA THR A 189 -20.35 2.11 -8.62
C THR A 189 -21.46 1.11 -8.29
N TYR A 190 -21.55 0.00 -9.02
CA TYR A 190 -22.56 -1.03 -8.78
C TYR A 190 -22.28 -1.94 -7.58
N PHE A 191 -21.07 -1.93 -7.02
CA PHE A 191 -20.74 -2.60 -5.76
C PHE A 191 -20.82 -1.68 -4.55
N VAL A 192 -20.95 -0.37 -4.75
CA VAL A 192 -20.87 0.62 -3.68
C VAL A 192 -22.20 1.33 -3.50
N ASN A 193 -22.73 1.28 -2.28
CA ASN A 193 -23.94 2.02 -1.92
C ASN A 193 -23.72 3.54 -2.10
N PRO A 194 -24.64 4.28 -2.73
CA PRO A 194 -24.56 5.74 -2.83
C PRO A 194 -24.37 6.46 -1.48
N SER A 195 -24.90 5.92 -0.37
CA SER A 195 -24.68 6.45 0.97
C SER A 195 -23.22 6.37 1.39
N ALA A 196 -22.52 5.29 1.03
CA ALA A 196 -21.10 5.11 1.28
C ALA A 196 -20.27 6.14 0.52
N VAL A 197 -20.56 6.39 -0.77
CA VAL A 197 -19.89 7.46 -1.55
C VAL A 197 -20.07 8.82 -0.89
N LYS A 198 -21.28 9.11 -0.39
CA LYS A 198 -21.56 10.35 0.34
C LYS A 198 -20.78 10.44 1.66
N LEU A 199 -20.68 9.33 2.40
CA LEU A 199 -19.89 9.26 3.63
C LEU A 199 -18.42 9.57 3.34
N MET A 200 -17.81 8.91 2.34
CA MET A 200 -16.42 9.16 1.96
C MET A 200 -16.17 10.63 1.62
N LYS A 201 -17.08 11.24 0.84
CA LYS A 201 -17.00 12.66 0.51
C LYS A 201 -17.10 13.56 1.74
N ASN A 202 -17.99 13.25 2.68
CA ASN A 202 -18.16 14.01 3.92
C ASN A 202 -16.95 13.89 4.86
N LEU A 203 -16.24 12.76 4.81
CA LEU A 203 -14.97 12.55 5.51
C LEU A 203 -13.77 13.13 4.73
N PHE A 204 -14.04 13.79 3.60
CA PHE A 204 -13.04 14.32 2.68
C PHE A 204 -12.07 13.26 2.13
N PHE A 205 -12.46 11.98 2.11
CA PHE A 205 -11.64 10.92 1.54
C PHE A 205 -11.73 10.88 0.02
N ASP A 206 -10.64 10.44 -0.60
CA ASP A 206 -10.54 10.32 -2.05
C ASP A 206 -11.15 8.99 -2.51
N THR A 207 -12.03 9.04 -3.50
CA THR A 207 -12.61 7.81 -4.10
C THR A 207 -12.58 7.92 -5.60
N TYR A 208 -11.82 7.05 -6.26
CA TYR A 208 -11.65 7.07 -7.71
C TYR A 208 -12.26 5.83 -8.35
N ARG A 209 -13.24 6.06 -9.23
CA ARG A 209 -13.87 4.99 -10.01
C ARG A 209 -12.87 4.36 -10.96
N LEU A 210 -12.96 3.04 -11.14
CA LEU A 210 -12.11 2.27 -12.06
C LEU A 210 -11.89 2.96 -13.42
N GLY A 211 -12.98 3.34 -14.10
CA GLY A 211 -12.88 3.96 -15.43
C GLY A 211 -12.12 5.28 -15.44
N ASN A 212 -12.21 6.08 -14.37
CA ASN A 212 -11.51 7.36 -14.26
C ASN A 212 -10.01 7.13 -14.01
N VAL A 213 -9.68 6.16 -13.16
CA VAL A 213 -8.29 5.78 -12.88
C VAL A 213 -7.62 5.29 -14.17
N ARG A 214 -8.25 4.34 -14.86
CA ARG A 214 -7.70 3.74 -16.09
C ARG A 214 -7.54 4.74 -17.23
N ALA A 215 -8.43 5.73 -17.33
CA ALA A 215 -8.31 6.80 -18.33
C ALA A 215 -7.09 7.70 -18.11
N LYS A 216 -6.55 7.76 -16.88
CA LYS A 216 -5.45 8.65 -16.48
C LYS A 216 -4.52 7.96 -15.48
N MET A 217 -3.94 6.81 -15.85
CA MET A 217 -3.09 6.01 -14.95
C MET A 217 -1.91 6.80 -14.35
N GLN A 218 -1.39 7.80 -15.05
CA GLN A 218 -0.35 8.70 -14.55
C GLN A 218 -0.78 9.50 -13.30
N GLU A 219 -2.07 9.80 -13.14
CA GLU A 219 -2.60 10.53 -11.98
C GLU A 219 -2.60 9.68 -10.71
N VAL A 220 -2.40 8.36 -10.84
CA VAL A 220 -2.26 7.45 -9.71
C VAL A 220 -0.93 7.65 -8.99
N GLU A 221 0.13 8.06 -9.70
CA GLU A 221 1.46 8.29 -9.10
C GLU A 221 1.39 9.23 -7.87
N PRO A 222 0.83 10.44 -7.96
CA PRO A 222 0.74 11.32 -6.79
C PRO A 222 -0.20 10.79 -5.71
N MET A 223 -1.23 10.01 -6.05
CA MET A 223 -2.13 9.41 -5.05
C MET A 223 -1.38 8.39 -4.20
N VAL A 224 -0.68 7.48 -4.86
CA VAL A 224 0.11 6.41 -4.25
C VAL A 224 1.36 6.96 -3.56
N ARG A 225 2.01 7.99 -4.11
CA ARG A 225 3.14 8.68 -3.47
C ARG A 225 2.74 9.36 -2.16
N ASN A 226 1.47 9.72 -2.01
CA ASN A 226 0.97 10.33 -0.77
C ASN A 226 0.70 9.31 0.34
N ALA A 227 0.69 8.01 0.04
CA ALA A 227 0.42 6.95 1.00
C ALA A 227 1.62 6.65 1.90
N ASP A 228 1.34 6.36 3.18
CA ASP A 228 2.28 5.73 4.10
C ASP A 228 2.06 4.20 4.11
N MET A 229 0.82 3.76 3.86
CA MET A 229 0.39 2.37 3.83
C MET A 229 -0.50 2.08 2.60
N ILE A 230 -0.26 0.95 1.93
CA ILE A 230 -1.10 0.47 0.83
C ILE A 230 -1.72 -0.90 1.16
N SER A 231 -3.02 -1.03 0.89
CA SER A 231 -3.74 -2.30 0.87
C SER A 231 -4.19 -2.62 -0.54
N ILE A 232 -3.91 -3.83 -1.03
CA ILE A 232 -4.37 -4.28 -2.35
C ILE A 232 -5.25 -5.50 -2.17
N ASP A 233 -6.53 -5.39 -2.55
CA ASP A 233 -7.42 -6.54 -2.76
C ASP A 233 -7.29 -7.01 -4.21
N ILE A 234 -7.00 -8.30 -4.39
CA ILE A 234 -6.96 -8.94 -5.71
C ILE A 234 -8.30 -8.83 -6.46
N SER A 235 -9.43 -8.66 -5.75
CA SER A 235 -10.75 -8.44 -6.34
C SER A 235 -10.84 -7.13 -7.17
N ALA A 236 -9.87 -6.22 -7.03
CA ALA A 236 -9.73 -5.04 -7.89
C ALA A 236 -9.36 -5.38 -9.34
N ILE A 237 -8.77 -6.57 -9.56
CA ILE A 237 -8.28 -7.05 -10.84
C ILE A 237 -9.36 -7.89 -11.51
N ARG A 238 -9.50 -7.78 -12.83
CA ARG A 238 -10.46 -8.61 -13.57
C ARG A 238 -10.11 -10.10 -13.46
N GLN A 239 -11.13 -10.95 -13.35
CA GLN A 239 -10.97 -12.40 -13.23
C GLN A 239 -10.12 -13.03 -14.33
N SER A 240 -10.15 -12.50 -15.56
CA SER A 240 -9.35 -13.06 -16.65
C SER A 240 -7.85 -12.92 -16.43
N ASP A 241 -7.41 -11.98 -15.59
CA ASP A 241 -6.01 -11.72 -15.26
C ASP A 241 -5.68 -12.23 -13.85
N ALA A 242 -6.64 -12.22 -12.93
CA ALA A 242 -6.49 -12.75 -11.57
C ALA A 242 -7.72 -13.59 -11.13
N PRO A 243 -7.80 -14.88 -11.53
CA PRO A 243 -8.91 -15.76 -11.14
C PRO A 243 -8.87 -16.24 -9.68
N GLY A 244 -7.71 -16.18 -9.02
CA GLY A 244 -7.45 -16.65 -7.65
C GLY A 244 -8.09 -15.81 -6.54
N ASN A 245 -9.40 -15.60 -6.61
CA ASN A 245 -10.24 -15.03 -5.56
C ASN A 245 -11.68 -15.52 -5.80
N ALA A 246 -12.34 -16.07 -4.77
CA ALA A 246 -13.71 -16.58 -4.91
C ALA A 246 -14.75 -15.47 -5.20
N ASN A 247 -14.41 -14.22 -4.88
CA ASN A 247 -15.19 -13.02 -5.20
C ASN A 247 -14.73 -12.34 -6.50
N ALA A 248 -13.89 -12.98 -7.32
CA ALA A 248 -13.42 -12.38 -8.57
C ALA A 248 -14.57 -12.03 -9.52
N THR A 249 -14.46 -10.89 -10.20
CA THR A 249 -15.49 -10.36 -11.10
C THR A 249 -14.92 -10.18 -12.51
N PRO A 250 -15.75 -10.19 -13.57
CA PRO A 250 -15.25 -10.10 -14.94
C PRO A 250 -14.59 -8.76 -15.29
N ASN A 251 -14.82 -7.71 -14.49
CA ASN A 251 -14.33 -6.36 -14.75
C ASN A 251 -13.45 -5.88 -13.60
N GLY A 252 -12.38 -5.18 -13.93
CA GLY A 252 -11.41 -4.68 -12.98
C GLY A 252 -10.27 -4.00 -13.72
N PHE A 253 -9.19 -3.74 -13.01
CA PHE A 253 -7.92 -3.39 -13.62
C PHE A 253 -7.37 -4.56 -14.43
N TYR A 254 -6.58 -4.23 -15.45
CA TYR A 254 -5.67 -5.19 -16.07
C TYR A 254 -4.50 -5.49 -15.15
N GLY A 255 -3.92 -6.69 -15.24
CA GLY A 255 -2.76 -7.06 -14.42
C GLY A 255 -1.58 -6.08 -14.55
N GLU A 256 -1.33 -5.60 -15.77
CA GLU A 256 -0.29 -4.60 -16.06
C GLU A 256 -0.55 -3.23 -15.40
N GLU A 257 -1.82 -2.83 -15.23
CA GLU A 257 -2.17 -1.59 -14.51
C GLU A 257 -1.82 -1.72 -13.02
N LEU A 258 -1.99 -2.89 -12.40
CA LEU A 258 -1.57 -3.12 -11.01
C LEU A 258 -0.04 -3.15 -10.86
N CYS A 259 0.68 -3.72 -11.82
CA CYS A 259 2.13 -3.64 -11.89
C CYS A 259 2.62 -2.19 -11.97
N GLN A 260 1.93 -1.33 -12.73
CA GLN A 260 2.22 0.10 -12.80
C GLN A 260 1.96 0.80 -11.45
N ILE A 261 0.83 0.52 -10.79
CA ILE A 261 0.47 1.08 -9.48
C ILE A 261 1.52 0.69 -8.42
N THR A 262 1.90 -0.59 -8.37
CA THR A 262 2.90 -1.09 -7.42
C THR A 262 4.29 -0.56 -7.71
N ARG A 263 4.65 -0.32 -8.98
CA ARG A 263 5.85 0.43 -9.32
C ARG A 263 5.83 1.87 -8.77
N TYR A 264 4.73 2.59 -8.94
CA TYR A 264 4.58 3.94 -8.36
C TYR A 264 4.68 3.92 -6.83
N ALA A 265 4.13 2.90 -6.19
CA ALA A 265 4.26 2.65 -4.75
C ALA A 265 5.72 2.47 -4.33
N GLY A 266 6.48 1.68 -5.10
CA GLY A 266 7.92 1.49 -4.89
C GLY A 266 8.70 2.81 -4.94
N LEU A 267 8.39 3.67 -5.91
CA LEU A 267 9.07 4.97 -6.11
C LEU A 267 8.78 6.02 -5.03
N SER A 268 7.80 5.78 -4.15
CA SER A 268 7.42 6.70 -3.09
C SER A 268 8.40 6.66 -1.93
N ASP A 269 9.08 7.77 -1.64
CA ASP A 269 9.94 7.86 -0.44
C ASP A 269 9.14 7.83 0.88
N LYS A 270 7.83 8.08 0.82
CA LYS A 270 6.93 8.14 1.98
C LYS A 270 6.37 6.78 2.37
N LEU A 271 6.16 5.89 1.39
CA LEU A 271 5.51 4.60 1.63
C LEU A 271 6.40 3.70 2.48
N SER A 272 5.84 3.19 3.58
CA SER A 272 6.53 2.36 4.55
C SER A 272 5.90 0.99 4.77
N SER A 273 4.73 0.67 4.21
CA SER A 273 4.12 -0.67 4.24
C SER A 273 3.22 -0.92 3.04
N ILE A 274 3.21 -2.15 2.53
CA ILE A 274 2.31 -2.60 1.46
C ILE A 274 1.82 -4.04 1.73
N GLY A 275 0.52 -4.26 1.55
CA GLY A 275 -0.09 -5.59 1.70
C GLY A 275 -0.88 -6.04 0.47
N PHE A 276 -0.80 -7.33 0.18
CA PHE A 276 -1.58 -8.03 -0.86
C PHE A 276 -2.50 -9.03 -0.18
N TYR A 277 -3.80 -8.96 -0.44
CA TYR A 277 -4.83 -9.70 0.28
C TYR A 277 -5.84 -10.36 -0.66
N GLU A 278 -6.63 -11.29 -0.12
CA GLU A 278 -7.73 -12.02 -0.78
C GLU A 278 -7.29 -12.95 -1.92
N TYR A 279 -5.99 -13.26 -2.00
CA TYR A 279 -5.51 -14.32 -2.89
C TYR A 279 -5.94 -15.69 -2.37
N ASN A 280 -6.68 -16.43 -3.19
CA ASN A 280 -7.13 -17.78 -2.89
C ASN A 280 -6.54 -18.79 -3.89
N PRO A 281 -5.60 -19.66 -3.46
CA PRO A 281 -4.98 -20.64 -4.35
C PRO A 281 -5.95 -21.71 -4.85
N GLU A 282 -7.06 -21.96 -4.14
CA GLU A 282 -8.08 -22.95 -4.56
C GLU A 282 -8.88 -22.47 -5.79
N MET A 283 -8.89 -21.14 -6.04
CA MET A 283 -9.54 -20.53 -7.20
C MET A 283 -8.56 -20.20 -8.33
N ASP A 284 -7.25 -20.42 -8.11
CA ASP A 284 -6.20 -19.94 -9.02
C ASP A 284 -5.81 -20.99 -10.06
N ALA A 285 -6.34 -20.83 -11.27
CA ALA A 285 -6.01 -21.70 -12.39
C ALA A 285 -4.54 -21.48 -12.82
N ASN A 286 -3.74 -22.55 -12.79
CA ASN A 286 -2.31 -22.55 -13.18
C ASN A 286 -1.43 -21.54 -12.42
N GLY A 287 -1.84 -21.11 -11.21
CA GLY A 287 -1.10 -20.13 -10.42
C GLY A 287 -1.03 -18.74 -11.06
N GLN A 288 -1.98 -18.41 -11.93
CA GLN A 288 -2.00 -17.16 -12.68
C GLN A 288 -2.00 -15.93 -11.78
N THR A 289 -2.87 -15.92 -10.76
CA THR A 289 -2.94 -14.83 -9.79
C THR A 289 -1.69 -14.78 -8.92
N ALA A 290 -1.18 -15.91 -8.43
CA ALA A 290 0.07 -15.93 -7.68
C ALA A 290 1.24 -15.37 -8.50
N HIS A 291 1.30 -15.68 -9.79
CA HIS A 291 2.31 -15.15 -10.71
C HIS A 291 2.17 -13.63 -10.88
N LEU A 292 0.95 -13.13 -11.02
CA LEU A 292 0.70 -11.69 -11.11
C LEU A 292 1.11 -10.96 -9.83
N ILE A 293 0.78 -11.49 -8.65
CA ILE A 293 1.19 -10.90 -7.37
C ILE A 293 2.71 -10.90 -7.24
N ALA A 294 3.39 -11.98 -7.64
CA ALA A 294 4.85 -12.02 -7.69
C ALA A 294 5.45 -10.93 -8.58
N GLN A 295 4.83 -10.63 -9.73
CA GLN A 295 5.25 -9.52 -10.61
C GLN A 295 4.97 -8.15 -9.97
N MET A 296 3.84 -7.98 -9.29
CA MET A 296 3.50 -6.77 -8.54
C MET A 296 4.53 -6.49 -7.43
N MET A 297 4.92 -7.52 -6.67
CA MET A 297 6.01 -7.44 -5.69
C MET A 297 7.34 -7.07 -6.36
N TRP A 298 7.64 -7.68 -7.51
CA TRP A 298 8.85 -7.35 -8.27
C TRP A 298 8.89 -5.88 -8.71
N TYR A 299 7.79 -5.35 -9.26
CA TYR A 299 7.70 -3.96 -9.70
C TYR A 299 7.76 -2.97 -8.54
N PHE A 300 7.18 -3.34 -7.39
CA PHE A 300 7.34 -2.60 -6.15
C PHE A 300 8.81 -2.51 -5.73
N ILE A 301 9.52 -3.64 -5.69
CA ILE A 301 10.92 -3.70 -5.30
C ILE A 301 11.81 -2.91 -6.28
N ASP A 302 11.57 -3.05 -7.59
CA ASP A 302 12.28 -2.27 -8.60
C ASP A 302 12.06 -0.76 -8.44
N GLY A 303 10.81 -0.36 -8.11
CA GLY A 303 10.49 1.02 -7.78
C GLY A 303 11.19 1.50 -6.50
N PHE A 304 11.27 0.63 -5.48
CA PHE A 304 11.92 0.93 -4.20
C PHE A 304 13.41 1.24 -4.37
N TYR A 305 14.14 0.40 -5.12
CA TYR A 305 15.56 0.66 -5.40
C TYR A 305 15.79 1.81 -6.39
N SER A 306 14.74 2.30 -7.05
CA SER A 306 14.76 3.47 -7.92
C SER A 306 14.35 4.77 -7.20
N ARG A 307 14.15 4.74 -5.87
CA ARG A 307 13.82 5.93 -5.07
C ARG A 307 14.91 6.99 -5.17
N LEU A 308 14.49 8.25 -5.32
CA LEU A 308 15.39 9.39 -5.51
C LEU A 308 15.55 10.25 -4.24
N SER A 309 14.82 9.94 -3.17
CA SER A 309 14.83 10.71 -1.92
C SER A 309 14.65 12.21 -2.19
N ASP A 310 13.59 12.54 -2.92
CA ASP A 310 13.36 13.88 -3.44
C ASP A 310 12.16 14.58 -2.78
N PHE A 311 11.60 14.00 -1.72
CA PHE A 311 10.57 14.68 -0.93
C PHE A 311 11.09 16.02 -0.39
N PRO A 312 10.36 17.15 -0.56
CA PRO A 312 10.85 18.50 -0.28
C PRO A 312 10.86 18.84 1.22
N VAL A 313 11.64 18.08 2.01
CA VAL A 313 11.83 18.32 3.46
C VAL A 313 12.46 19.71 3.70
N ASN A 314 13.50 20.05 2.94
CA ASN A 314 14.16 21.35 3.01
C ASN A 314 13.72 22.25 1.85
N LYS A 315 12.68 23.05 2.08
CA LYS A 315 12.11 24.00 1.12
C LYS A 315 13.10 25.05 0.59
N LYS A 316 14.25 25.24 1.25
CA LYS A 316 15.32 26.16 0.82
C LYS A 316 16.42 25.45 0.01
N SER A 317 16.32 24.14 -0.19
CA SER A 317 17.28 23.39 -1.00
C SER A 317 17.25 23.86 -2.45
N ARG A 318 18.42 23.91 -3.08
CA ARG A 318 18.56 24.21 -4.52
C ARG A 318 18.04 23.07 -5.41
N GLU A 319 17.60 21.97 -4.82
CA GLU A 319 17.07 20.78 -5.51
C GLU A 319 15.65 20.96 -6.05
N TYR A 320 14.97 22.05 -5.68
CA TYR A 320 13.59 22.32 -6.08
C TYR A 320 13.44 23.62 -6.88
N LYS A 321 12.43 23.69 -7.72
CA LYS A 321 11.88 24.93 -8.28
C LYS A 321 10.59 25.24 -7.53
N LYS A 322 10.46 26.46 -7.01
CA LYS A 322 9.25 26.96 -6.34
C LYS A 322 8.44 27.79 -7.32
N PHE A 323 7.14 27.53 -7.43
CA PHE A 323 6.18 28.29 -8.21
C PHE A 323 5.11 28.83 -7.28
N MET A 324 4.68 30.06 -7.51
CA MET A 324 3.63 30.73 -6.72
C MET A 324 2.55 31.15 -7.71
N VAL A 325 1.33 30.67 -7.49
CA VAL A 325 0.16 30.96 -8.32
C VAL A 325 -0.79 31.79 -7.48
N LYS A 326 -1.08 33.00 -7.95
CA LYS A 326 -2.03 33.89 -7.32
C LYS A 326 -3.37 33.76 -8.03
N LEU A 327 -4.39 33.34 -7.29
CA LEU A 327 -5.76 33.21 -7.80
C LEU A 327 -6.48 34.56 -7.75
N SER A 328 -7.39 34.84 -8.69
CA SER A 328 -8.10 36.13 -8.72
C SER A 328 -9.02 36.35 -7.51
N ASP A 329 -9.63 35.27 -7.01
CA ASP A 329 -10.66 35.32 -5.97
C ASP A 329 -10.11 35.16 -4.54
N ARG A 330 -8.79 35.12 -4.36
CA ARG A 330 -8.14 34.94 -3.04
C ARG A 330 -6.89 35.80 -2.88
N GLU A 331 -6.62 36.23 -1.65
CA GLU A 331 -5.37 36.93 -1.32
C GLU A 331 -4.17 35.97 -1.18
N ASP A 332 -4.43 34.73 -0.74
CA ASP A 332 -3.39 33.71 -0.53
C ASP A 332 -2.90 33.12 -1.86
N GLU A 333 -1.58 32.91 -1.95
CA GLU A 333 -0.95 32.26 -3.11
C GLU A 333 -0.87 30.74 -2.91
N LEU A 334 -1.17 29.98 -3.98
CA LEU A 334 -0.87 28.56 -4.03
C LEU A 334 0.62 28.35 -4.31
N VAL A 335 1.26 27.51 -3.49
CA VAL A 335 2.69 27.24 -3.58
C VAL A 335 2.93 25.83 -4.10
N PHE A 336 3.66 25.73 -5.21
CA PHE A 336 4.07 24.46 -5.81
C PHE A 336 5.59 24.29 -5.78
N PHE A 337 6.03 23.05 -5.64
CA PHE A 337 7.42 22.63 -5.71
C PHE A 337 7.59 21.57 -6.80
N LYS A 338 8.57 21.75 -7.67
CA LYS A 338 9.01 20.74 -8.65
C LYS A 338 10.40 20.24 -8.31
N SER A 339 10.58 18.93 -8.17
CA SER A 339 11.89 18.30 -8.01
C SER A 339 12.71 18.44 -9.30
N LYS A 340 13.97 18.86 -9.18
CA LYS A 340 14.91 18.87 -10.32
C LYS A 340 15.48 17.48 -10.62
N LYS A 341 15.30 16.51 -9.72
CA LYS A 341 15.80 15.14 -9.88
C LYS A 341 14.83 14.26 -10.67
N SER A 342 13.53 14.42 -10.41
CA SER A 342 12.49 13.50 -10.89
C SER A 342 11.39 14.18 -11.72
N ASP A 343 11.39 15.51 -11.78
CA ASP A 343 10.29 16.32 -12.30
C ASP A 343 8.92 16.14 -11.59
N ARG A 344 8.88 15.41 -10.46
CA ARG A 344 7.68 15.26 -9.62
C ARG A 344 7.29 16.57 -8.94
N TRP A 345 6.01 16.70 -8.64
CA TRP A 345 5.43 17.91 -8.06
C TRP A 345 4.83 17.68 -6.67
N TRP A 346 4.82 18.75 -5.88
CA TRP A 346 4.12 18.88 -4.61
C TRP A 346 3.47 20.25 -4.52
N MET A 347 2.38 20.34 -3.79
CA MET A 347 1.71 21.57 -3.40
C MET A 347 1.80 21.73 -1.87
N GLU A 348 2.02 22.95 -1.41
CA GLU A 348 2.02 23.27 0.03
C GLU A 348 0.66 23.82 0.43
N VAL A 349 0.07 23.21 1.46
CA VAL A 349 -1.14 23.70 2.12
C VAL A 349 -0.72 24.59 3.28
N ASP A 350 -1.20 25.83 3.29
CA ASP A 350 -0.91 26.74 4.38
C ASP A 350 -1.80 26.45 5.60
N CYS A 351 -1.17 26.36 6.77
CA CYS A 351 -1.82 26.08 8.04
C CYS A 351 -0.96 26.57 9.22
N ALA A 352 -1.56 26.68 10.39
CA ALA A 352 -0.89 27.18 11.58
C ALA A 352 0.35 26.33 11.95
N ALA A 353 1.36 26.93 12.57
CA ALA A 353 2.61 26.24 12.92
C ALA A 353 2.40 25.00 13.80
N THR A 354 1.40 25.03 14.70
CA THR A 354 1.00 23.89 15.54
C THR A 354 0.44 22.73 14.71
N VAL A 355 -0.34 23.04 13.67
CA VAL A 355 -0.88 22.06 12.71
C VAL A 355 0.24 21.48 11.86
N LYS A 356 1.17 22.32 11.37
CA LYS A 356 2.36 21.85 10.63
C LYS A 356 3.22 20.90 11.45
N ALA A 357 3.41 21.18 12.75
CA ALA A 357 4.16 20.30 13.64
C ALA A 357 3.45 18.95 13.88
N LYS A 358 2.12 18.95 14.03
CA LYS A 358 1.33 17.73 14.20
C LYS A 358 1.27 16.88 12.92
N TYR A 359 1.18 17.52 11.76
CA TYR A 359 0.98 16.87 10.46
C TYR A 359 2.14 17.12 9.50
N GLU A 360 3.38 17.03 10.00
CA GLU A 360 4.59 17.35 9.25
C GLU A 360 4.69 16.59 7.91
N ARG A 361 4.15 15.37 7.85
CA ARG A 361 4.13 14.50 6.68
C ARG A 361 2.96 14.72 5.71
N HIS A 362 2.02 15.63 6.00
CA HIS A 362 0.75 15.74 5.27
C HIS A 362 0.42 17.13 4.71
N TYR A 363 1.13 18.19 5.12
CA TYR A 363 0.89 19.54 4.58
C TYR A 363 1.55 19.80 3.21
N LEU A 364 2.53 18.96 2.82
CA LEU A 364 3.09 18.91 1.47
C LEU A 364 2.44 17.77 0.71
N VAL A 365 1.51 18.09 -0.16
CA VAL A 365 0.67 17.12 -0.87
C VAL A 365 1.30 16.83 -2.24
N PRO A 366 1.64 15.56 -2.55
CA PRO A 366 2.01 15.15 -3.90
C PRO A 366 0.96 15.55 -4.93
N CYS A 367 1.40 16.14 -6.04
CA CYS A 367 0.53 16.58 -7.12
C CYS A 367 1.15 16.27 -8.48
N SER A 368 0.37 16.46 -9.54
CA SER A 368 0.82 16.37 -10.93
C SER A 368 1.12 17.75 -11.51
N GLN A 369 1.75 17.77 -12.69
CA GLN A 369 1.89 19.00 -13.46
C GLN A 369 0.51 19.55 -13.89
N THR A 370 -0.45 18.66 -14.14
CA THR A 370 -1.81 19.05 -14.50
C THR A 370 -2.50 19.81 -13.37
N ASP A 371 -2.23 19.50 -12.11
CA ASP A 371 -2.75 20.29 -10.97
C ASP A 371 -2.19 21.73 -10.99
N TYR A 372 -0.92 21.90 -11.37
CA TYR A 372 -0.31 23.23 -11.50
C TYR A 372 -0.88 24.02 -12.69
N GLU A 373 -1.07 23.35 -13.84
CA GLU A 373 -1.66 23.94 -15.04
C GLU A 373 -3.12 24.34 -14.79
N TYR A 374 -3.91 23.50 -14.13
CA TYR A 374 -5.29 23.81 -13.71
C TYR A 374 -5.34 25.08 -12.86
N ALA A 375 -4.47 25.20 -11.86
CA ALA A 375 -4.43 26.40 -11.02
C ALA A 375 -4.04 27.67 -11.78
N LEU A 376 -3.24 27.55 -12.84
CA LEU A 376 -2.76 28.68 -13.63
C LEU A 376 -3.75 29.10 -14.72
N GLU A 377 -4.35 28.14 -15.42
CA GLU A 377 -5.17 28.35 -16.61
C GLU A 377 -6.65 28.52 -16.26
N ASP A 378 -7.16 27.69 -15.34
CA ASP A 378 -8.57 27.71 -14.93
C ASP A 378 -8.82 28.64 -13.73
N ASP A 379 -7.77 29.25 -13.17
CA ASP A 379 -7.81 30.19 -12.04
C ASP A 379 -8.58 29.63 -10.82
N ASP A 380 -8.42 28.32 -10.58
CA ASP A 380 -9.15 27.58 -9.53
C ASP A 380 -8.21 26.68 -8.69
N ILE A 381 -8.69 26.23 -7.54
CA ILE A 381 -7.93 25.44 -6.58
C ILE A 381 -7.98 23.96 -6.99
N PRO A 382 -6.84 23.26 -7.12
CA PRO A 382 -6.84 21.82 -7.35
C PRO A 382 -7.55 21.06 -6.22
N ASP A 383 -8.42 20.10 -6.58
CA ASP A 383 -9.21 19.31 -5.62
C ASP A 383 -8.36 18.69 -4.50
N ARG A 384 -7.17 18.17 -4.83
CA ARG A 384 -6.23 17.57 -3.87
C ARG A 384 -5.77 18.57 -2.81
N TRP A 385 -5.56 19.82 -3.21
CA TRP A 385 -5.19 20.90 -2.29
C TRP A 385 -6.34 21.19 -1.34
N TRP A 386 -7.54 21.36 -1.91
CA TRP A 386 -8.73 21.74 -1.16
C TRP A 386 -9.10 20.71 -0.11
N GLN A 387 -9.08 19.42 -0.47
CA GLN A 387 -9.36 18.36 0.49
C GLN A 387 -8.32 18.27 1.61
N ALA A 388 -7.04 18.46 1.30
CA ALA A 388 -6.00 18.47 2.32
C ALA A 388 -6.15 19.67 3.27
N TYR A 389 -6.51 20.84 2.73
CA TYR A 389 -6.83 22.02 3.54
C TYR A 389 -8.01 21.77 4.48
N GLN A 390 -9.12 21.20 3.99
CA GLN A 390 -10.29 20.89 4.83
C GLN A 390 -10.01 19.92 5.98
N LYS A 391 -8.98 19.06 5.86
CA LYS A 391 -8.55 18.13 6.93
C LYS A 391 -7.59 18.76 7.94
N LEU A 392 -6.85 19.79 7.53
CA LEU A 392 -5.86 20.47 8.37
C LEU A 392 -6.49 21.60 9.21
N MET A 393 -7.63 22.12 8.79
CA MET A 393 -8.43 23.13 9.47
C MET A 393 -9.44 22.48 10.42
#